data_AF-A0AA36J2A4-F1
#
_entry.id   AF-A0AA36J2A4-F1
#
_cell.length_a   1.000
_cell.length_b   1.000
_cell.length_c   1.000
_cell.angle_alpha   90.00
_cell.angle_beta   90.00
_cell.angle_gamma   90.00
#
_symmetry.space_group_name_H-M   'P 1'
#
loop_
_entity.id
_entity.type
_entity.pdbx_description
1 polymer ?
#
loop_
_entity_poly.entity_id
_entity_poly.type
_entity_poly.pdbx_seq_one_letter_code
_entity_poly.pdbx_strand_id
1 'polypeptide(L)'
;MAVASLQLYGADWVRALRSFTRRKGLLWLLLAACFCKWLRSLVRHFWWHRSVAALLCGSTRVNLWRLLGRRQRYRVEIREHCKKHEEYAIWWPEERKMASRLWILVPGGMSDGDSIAGYIDEFLQCKVIGDDEDWCIFHNAGTGGATWQRGTFTGLSDPTFLLDFLQSLHAFNSKQPCQYSEIITLGFSVGGMLSLAAADKLLKPMSQVTEHGNTPDHNGNADYQSLCRLRFISVHSPDCIRTTFETMTQWALCARIDIALALHFWAVNLRSGLLFRCPKGPWFPWPPTWSYIRRFTEAAWAQNEVMMQRAAGKQVELEEVAAPFESFEDAFAMRLRKLLPAGEVLRIQNPEDPVVDRTTLDAKGLQCCDVWWVRGGGHVMCFGACPELPGRLRRWVDYKPSENA
;
A
#
# COMPACT_ATOMS: atom_id res chain seq x y z
N MET A 1 -38.72 34.24 -63.10
CA MET A 1 -38.40 32.99 -62.37
C MET A 1 -37.18 33.17 -61.45
N ALA A 2 -37.23 34.09 -60.47
CA ALA A 2 -36.09 34.32 -59.55
C ALA A 2 -36.51 34.68 -58.11
N VAL A 3 -37.78 34.42 -57.73
CA VAL A 3 -38.31 34.73 -56.39
C VAL A 3 -38.63 33.46 -55.58
N ALA A 4 -38.59 32.27 -56.21
CA ALA A 4 -38.90 31.00 -55.56
C ALA A 4 -37.68 30.30 -54.90
N SER A 5 -36.46 30.79 -55.09
CA SER A 5 -35.23 30.14 -54.59
C SER A 5 -34.76 30.61 -53.20
N LEU A 6 -35.34 31.69 -52.65
CA LEU A 6 -34.94 32.23 -51.34
C LEU A 6 -35.71 31.66 -50.14
N GLN A 7 -36.85 31.00 -50.35
CA GLN A 7 -37.62 30.39 -49.25
C GLN A 7 -37.08 29.02 -48.81
N LEU A 8 -36.35 28.30 -49.67
CA LEU A 8 -35.80 26.98 -49.35
C LEU A 8 -34.56 27.04 -48.45
N TYR A 9 -33.78 28.13 -48.48
CA TYR A 9 -32.60 28.28 -47.61
C TYR A 9 -32.94 28.69 -46.16
N GLY A 10 -34.08 29.32 -45.91
CA GLY A 10 -34.46 29.75 -44.55
C GLY A 10 -34.86 28.60 -43.61
N ALA A 11 -35.50 27.55 -44.15
CA ALA A 11 -36.01 26.43 -43.36
C ALA A 11 -34.90 25.49 -42.84
N ASP A 12 -33.78 25.38 -43.56
CA ASP A 12 -32.65 24.55 -43.14
C ASP A 12 -31.78 25.25 -42.08
N TRP A 13 -31.64 26.58 -42.15
CA TRP A 13 -30.96 27.36 -41.11
C TRP A 13 -31.70 27.34 -39.77
N VAL A 14 -33.04 27.43 -39.77
CA VAL A 14 -33.84 27.36 -38.54
C VAL A 14 -33.79 25.95 -37.92
N ARG A 15 -33.76 24.89 -38.74
CA ARG A 15 -33.53 23.51 -38.26
C ARG A 15 -32.11 23.32 -37.72
N ALA A 16 -31.09 23.86 -38.39
CA ALA A 16 -29.72 23.83 -37.90
C ALA A 16 -29.56 24.57 -36.57
N LEU A 17 -30.13 25.78 -36.43
CA LEU A 17 -30.12 26.56 -35.18
C LEU A 17 -30.85 25.84 -34.04
N ARG A 18 -32.02 25.24 -34.30
CA ARG A 18 -32.76 24.44 -33.30
C ARG A 18 -32.02 23.17 -32.90
N SER A 19 -31.33 22.53 -33.84
CA SER A 19 -30.48 21.37 -33.52
C SER A 19 -29.26 21.80 -32.70
N PHE A 20 -28.69 22.97 -32.97
CA PHE A 20 -27.54 23.51 -32.28
C PHE A 20 -27.87 23.97 -30.86
N THR A 21 -29.01 24.63 -30.65
CA THR A 21 -29.50 24.99 -29.31
C THR A 21 -29.92 23.77 -28.50
N ARG A 22 -30.53 22.75 -29.11
CA ARG A 22 -30.79 21.46 -28.44
C ARG A 22 -29.51 20.71 -28.06
N ARG A 23 -28.49 20.69 -28.94
CA ARG A 23 -27.18 20.09 -28.63
C ARG A 23 -26.45 20.81 -27.51
N LYS A 24 -26.51 22.15 -27.49
CA LYS A 24 -25.98 22.96 -26.38
C LYS A 24 -26.73 22.70 -25.08
N GLY A 25 -28.07 22.64 -25.12
CA GLY A 25 -28.90 22.33 -23.95
C GLY A 25 -28.61 20.93 -23.39
N LEU A 26 -28.47 19.92 -24.25
CA LEU A 26 -28.09 18.57 -23.85
C LEU A 26 -26.68 18.55 -23.23
N LEU A 27 -25.71 19.23 -23.83
CA LEU A 27 -24.35 19.34 -23.27
C LEU A 27 -24.37 20.00 -21.88
N TRP A 28 -25.11 21.08 -21.70
CA TRP A 28 -25.25 21.74 -20.39
C TRP A 28 -25.91 20.85 -19.35
N LEU A 29 -26.95 20.10 -19.71
CA LEU A 29 -27.58 19.13 -18.80
C LEU A 29 -26.61 18.00 -18.42
N LEU A 30 -25.81 17.51 -19.36
CA LEU A 30 -24.78 16.51 -19.09
C LEU A 30 -23.68 17.07 -18.16
N LEU A 31 -23.20 18.29 -18.42
CA LEU A 31 -22.22 18.97 -17.56
C LEU A 31 -22.77 19.21 -16.16
N ALA A 32 -24.02 19.66 -16.03
CA ALA A 32 -24.67 19.85 -14.74
C ALA A 32 -24.86 18.54 -13.99
N ALA A 33 -25.28 17.46 -14.67
CA ALA A 33 -25.40 16.14 -14.07
C ALA A 33 -24.04 15.59 -13.61
N CYS A 34 -22.99 15.75 -14.41
CA CYS A 34 -21.62 15.40 -14.04
C CYS A 34 -21.14 16.23 -12.84
N PHE A 35 -21.38 17.54 -12.83
CA PHE A 35 -21.02 18.43 -11.73
C PHE A 35 -21.74 18.06 -10.43
N CYS A 36 -23.06 17.82 -10.48
CA CYS A 36 -23.83 17.37 -9.33
C CYS A 36 -23.34 16.02 -8.79
N LYS A 37 -23.00 15.07 -9.67
CA LYS A 37 -22.38 13.80 -9.27
C LYS A 37 -20.99 14.01 -8.64
N TRP A 38 -20.16 14.85 -9.23
CA TRP A 38 -18.85 15.22 -8.69
C TRP A 38 -18.97 15.86 -7.31
N LEU A 39 -19.86 16.83 -7.13
CA LEU A 39 -20.09 17.50 -5.85
C LEU A 39 -20.59 16.52 -4.78
N ARG A 40 -21.51 15.61 -5.13
CA ARG A 40 -21.95 14.53 -4.22
C ARG A 40 -20.79 13.61 -3.84
N SER A 41 -19.92 13.25 -4.79
CA SER A 41 -18.71 12.48 -4.49
C SER A 41 -17.79 13.26 -3.55
N LEU A 42 -17.59 14.55 -3.80
CA LEU A 42 -16.72 15.41 -3.00
C LEU A 42 -17.21 15.52 -1.56
N VAL A 43 -18.52 15.63 -1.35
CA VAL A 43 -19.13 15.66 -0.01
C VAL A 43 -19.08 14.28 0.65
N ARG A 44 -19.47 13.22 -0.07
CA ARG A 44 -19.53 11.85 0.47
C ARG A 44 -18.14 11.30 0.83
N HIS A 45 -17.12 11.69 0.07
CA HIS A 45 -15.73 11.23 0.24
C HIS A 45 -14.79 12.38 0.59
N PHE A 46 -15.31 13.39 1.28
CA PHE A 46 -14.55 14.59 1.65
C PHE A 46 -13.21 14.24 2.31
N TRP A 47 -13.23 13.27 3.24
CA TRP A 47 -12.03 12.82 3.94
C TRP A 47 -11.01 12.17 3.02
N TRP A 48 -11.45 11.36 2.06
CA TRP A 48 -10.56 10.78 1.07
C TRP A 48 -9.97 11.85 0.16
N HIS A 49 -10.79 12.78 -0.34
CA HIS A 49 -10.30 13.89 -1.16
C HIS A 49 -9.30 14.77 -0.42
N ARG A 50 -9.57 15.08 0.85
CA ARG A 50 -8.65 15.80 1.73
C ARG A 50 -7.34 15.02 1.91
N SER A 51 -7.42 13.70 2.08
CA SER A 51 -6.28 12.81 2.28
C SER A 51 -5.41 12.72 1.02
N VAL A 52 -6.02 12.57 -0.15
CA VAL A 52 -5.30 12.60 -1.43
C VAL A 52 -4.70 13.97 -1.71
N ALA A 53 -5.44 15.05 -1.44
CA ALA A 53 -4.89 16.41 -1.57
C ALA A 53 -3.72 16.63 -0.61
N ALA A 54 -3.81 16.17 0.63
CA ALA A 54 -2.73 16.23 1.61
C ALA A 54 -1.52 15.38 1.18
N LEU A 55 -1.72 14.18 0.63
CA LEU A 55 -0.66 13.37 0.03
C LEU A 55 0.01 14.12 -1.11
N LEU A 56 -0.76 14.67 -2.05
CA LEU A 56 -0.21 15.40 -3.19
C LEU A 56 0.56 16.63 -2.70
N CYS A 57 -0.01 17.42 -1.79
CA CYS A 57 0.68 18.57 -1.19
C CYS A 57 1.93 18.16 -0.39
N GLY A 58 1.87 17.08 0.38
CA GLY A 58 2.99 16.54 1.14
C GLY A 58 4.10 16.04 0.22
N SER A 59 3.75 15.27 -0.80
CA SER A 59 4.67 14.81 -1.84
C SER A 59 5.27 15.98 -2.62
N THR A 60 4.47 16.97 -3.02
CA THR A 60 4.95 18.21 -3.66
C THR A 60 5.89 18.97 -2.74
N ARG A 61 5.56 19.10 -1.45
CA ARG A 61 6.40 19.76 -0.46
C ARG A 61 7.73 19.01 -0.31
N VAL A 62 7.72 17.70 -0.12
CA VAL A 62 8.94 16.88 -0.04
C VAL A 62 9.78 17.06 -1.30
N ASN A 63 9.17 17.02 -2.48
CA ASN A 63 9.88 17.25 -3.76
C ASN A 63 10.46 18.66 -3.85
N LEU A 64 9.73 19.69 -3.41
CA LEU A 64 10.22 21.06 -3.36
C LEU A 64 11.39 21.22 -2.38
N TRP A 65 11.29 20.63 -1.19
CA TRP A 65 12.36 20.65 -0.19
C TRP A 65 13.64 19.98 -0.71
N ARG A 66 13.52 18.96 -1.56
CA ARG A 66 14.66 18.34 -2.26
C ARG A 66 15.28 19.24 -3.30
N LEU A 67 14.48 19.92 -4.12
CA LEU A 67 14.99 20.92 -5.06
C LEU A 67 15.78 22.01 -4.33
N LEU A 68 15.40 22.29 -3.07
CA LEU A 68 16.10 23.21 -2.17
C LEU A 68 17.25 22.57 -1.36
N GLY A 69 17.64 21.32 -1.66
CA GLY A 69 18.74 20.61 -0.99
C GLY A 69 18.45 20.10 0.43
N ARG A 70 17.22 20.30 0.94
CA ARG A 70 16.77 19.89 2.27
C ARG A 70 16.10 18.51 2.24
N ARG A 71 16.86 17.50 1.78
CA ARG A 71 16.37 16.11 1.74
C ARG A 71 16.63 15.41 3.08
N GLN A 72 15.66 14.63 3.55
CA GLN A 72 15.96 13.54 4.48
C GLN A 72 16.98 12.65 3.78
N ARG A 73 18.13 12.43 4.42
CA ARG A 73 19.22 11.64 3.85
C ARG A 73 19.08 10.22 4.35
N TYR A 74 19.09 9.30 3.40
CA TYR A 74 18.98 7.88 3.66
C TYR A 74 20.26 7.18 3.25
N ARG A 75 20.70 6.23 4.07
CA ARG A 75 21.62 5.19 3.64
C ARG A 75 20.79 4.02 3.11
N VAL A 76 20.89 3.80 1.81
CA VAL A 76 20.21 2.68 1.14
C VAL A 76 21.09 1.44 1.26
N GLU A 77 20.54 0.41 1.88
CA GLU A 77 21.14 -0.91 1.98
C GLU A 77 20.37 -1.85 1.04
N ILE A 78 21.08 -2.44 0.08
CA ILE A 78 20.52 -3.42 -0.84
C ILE A 78 20.91 -4.81 -0.36
N ARG A 79 19.94 -5.72 -0.30
CA ARG A 79 20.13 -7.11 0.13
C ARG A 79 19.54 -8.07 -0.87
N GLU A 80 20.20 -9.22 -1.05
CA GLU A 80 19.70 -10.29 -1.91
C GLU A 80 19.04 -11.38 -1.05
N HIS A 81 17.80 -11.75 -1.39
CA HIS A 81 17.09 -12.83 -0.71
C HIS A 81 17.71 -14.19 -1.08
N CYS A 82 18.26 -14.89 -0.09
CA CYS A 82 19.10 -16.07 -0.27
C CYS A 82 18.52 -17.19 -1.16
N LYS A 83 17.20 -17.40 -1.16
CA LYS A 83 16.53 -18.45 -1.96
C LYS A 83 15.98 -17.97 -3.30
N LYS A 84 15.68 -16.68 -3.39
CA LYS A 84 14.97 -16.10 -4.55
C LYS A 84 15.93 -15.40 -5.49
N HIS A 85 17.11 -15.03 -4.99
CA HIS A 85 18.13 -14.31 -5.72
C HIS A 85 17.59 -13.00 -6.30
N GLU A 86 16.86 -12.27 -5.46
CA GLU A 86 16.19 -11.03 -5.78
C GLU A 86 16.55 -9.99 -4.74
N GLU A 87 16.80 -8.77 -5.19
CA GLU A 87 17.17 -7.69 -4.30
C GLU A 87 15.95 -7.04 -3.67
N TYR A 88 16.05 -6.70 -2.39
CA TYR A 88 15.15 -5.82 -1.68
C TYR A 88 15.98 -4.71 -1.02
N ALA A 89 15.35 -3.58 -0.67
CA ALA A 89 16.06 -2.41 -0.17
C ALA A 89 15.59 -2.01 1.22
N ILE A 90 16.52 -1.53 2.04
CA ILE A 90 16.26 -0.95 3.35
C ILE A 90 16.84 0.44 3.38
N TRP A 91 16.00 1.42 3.67
CA TRP A 91 16.43 2.81 3.77
C TRP A 91 16.53 3.18 5.24
N TRP A 92 17.76 3.34 5.70
CA TRP A 92 18.07 3.80 7.05
C TRP A 92 18.21 5.32 7.06
N PRO A 93 17.84 6.03 8.13
CA PRO A 93 18.32 7.39 8.33
C PRO A 93 19.85 7.41 8.33
N GLU A 94 20.46 8.50 7.84
CA GLU A 94 21.93 8.64 7.80
C GLU A 94 22.55 8.51 9.19
N GLU A 95 21.88 9.05 10.21
CA GLU A 95 22.23 8.89 11.61
C GLU A 95 21.37 7.81 12.26
N ARG A 96 22.00 6.68 12.59
CA ARG A 96 21.34 5.60 13.36
C ARG A 96 21.56 5.81 14.85
N LYS A 97 20.54 5.46 15.63
CA LYS A 97 20.58 5.53 17.09
C LYS A 97 20.80 4.13 17.64
N MET A 98 21.54 4.03 18.75
CA MET A 98 21.50 2.82 19.57
C MET A 98 20.17 2.82 20.32
N ALA A 99 19.17 2.16 19.75
CA ALA A 99 17.81 2.12 20.27
C ALA A 99 17.45 0.71 20.75
N SER A 100 16.58 0.63 21.75
CA SER A 100 15.99 -0.64 22.20
C SER A 100 14.86 -1.12 21.29
N ARG A 101 14.27 -0.22 20.49
CA ARG A 101 13.12 -0.47 19.63
C ARG A 101 13.40 0.01 18.20
N LEU A 102 12.98 -0.80 17.23
CA LEU A 102 13.04 -0.48 15.80
C LEU A 102 11.64 -0.40 15.19
N TRP A 103 11.39 0.65 14.42
CA TRP A 103 10.23 0.75 13.54
C TRP A 103 10.59 0.40 12.10
N ILE A 104 9.89 -0.55 11.50
CA ILE A 104 10.02 -0.90 10.09
C ILE A 104 8.77 -0.41 9.37
N LEU A 105 8.90 0.64 8.55
CA LEU A 105 7.81 1.16 7.75
C LEU A 105 7.76 0.45 6.40
N VAL A 106 6.60 -0.12 6.06
CA VAL A 106 6.38 -0.86 4.81
C VAL A 106 5.40 -0.08 3.92
N PRO A 107 5.87 0.50 2.80
CA PRO A 107 5.03 1.29 1.90
C PRO A 107 4.06 0.41 1.11
N GLY A 108 3.02 1.08 0.59
CA GLY A 108 2.11 0.49 -0.39
C GLY A 108 2.68 0.52 -1.82
N GLY A 109 1.96 -0.08 -2.77
CA GLY A 109 2.42 -0.19 -4.17
C GLY A 109 2.55 1.15 -4.92
N MET A 110 1.94 2.24 -4.41
CA MET A 110 2.08 3.58 -4.98
C MET A 110 3.11 4.44 -4.26
N SER A 111 3.98 3.84 -3.44
CA SER A 111 4.96 4.59 -2.66
C SER A 111 6.35 3.97 -2.73
N ASP A 112 7.33 4.83 -2.94
CA ASP A 112 8.75 4.59 -2.68
C ASP A 112 9.17 5.28 -1.38
N GLY A 113 10.42 5.09 -0.96
CA GLY A 113 10.92 5.63 0.31
C GLY A 113 10.84 7.16 0.36
N ASP A 114 10.84 7.75 -0.82
CA ASP A 114 10.73 9.17 -1.07
C ASP A 114 9.31 9.74 -0.92
N SER A 115 8.29 8.99 -1.34
CA SER A 115 6.89 9.38 -1.21
C SER A 115 6.30 9.00 0.14
N ILE A 116 6.87 8.00 0.83
CA ILE A 116 6.52 7.69 2.22
C ILE A 116 7.23 8.59 3.25
N ALA A 117 8.25 9.35 2.85
CA ALA A 117 8.96 10.28 3.74
C ALA A 117 8.02 11.27 4.47
N GLY A 118 6.93 11.70 3.82
CA GLY A 118 5.92 12.54 4.45
C GLY A 118 5.23 11.89 5.66
N TYR A 119 5.06 10.56 5.67
CA TYR A 119 4.53 9.85 6.83
C TYR A 119 5.56 9.76 7.94
N ILE A 120 6.84 9.58 7.61
CA ILE A 120 7.90 9.53 8.63
C ILE A 120 7.99 10.86 9.35
N ASP A 121 8.01 11.97 8.61
CA ASP A 121 8.00 13.31 9.18
C ASP A 121 6.79 13.50 10.11
N GLU A 122 5.62 13.01 9.72
CA GLU A 122 4.40 13.04 10.53
C GLU A 122 4.51 12.18 11.80
N PHE A 123 5.03 10.95 11.69
CA PHE A 123 5.23 10.07 12.84
C PHE A 123 6.24 10.62 13.85
N LEU A 124 7.31 11.25 13.37
CA LEU A 124 8.32 11.90 14.20
C LEU A 124 7.77 13.18 14.85
N GLN A 125 7.05 14.03 14.10
CA GLN A 125 6.44 15.25 14.61
C GLN A 125 5.36 14.95 15.67
N CYS A 126 4.53 13.93 15.43
CA CYS A 126 3.48 13.51 16.35
C CYS A 126 3.96 12.56 17.45
N LYS A 127 5.27 12.28 17.54
CA LYS A 127 5.89 11.43 18.59
C LYS A 127 5.29 10.03 18.68
N VAL A 128 4.87 9.47 17.54
CA VAL A 128 4.55 8.04 17.45
C VAL A 128 5.83 7.23 17.56
N ILE A 129 6.83 7.62 16.76
CA ILE A 129 8.21 7.17 16.88
C ILE A 129 8.92 8.12 17.84
N GLY A 130 9.46 7.57 18.93
CA GLY A 130 10.18 8.29 19.96
C GLY A 130 11.51 8.85 19.47
N ASP A 131 12.05 9.84 20.19
CA ASP A 131 13.34 10.45 19.85
C ASP A 131 14.53 9.50 20.11
N ASP A 132 14.33 8.43 20.86
CA ASP A 132 15.30 7.39 21.24
C ASP A 132 15.11 6.07 20.47
N GLU A 133 14.22 6.05 19.48
CA GLU A 133 13.87 4.85 18.71
C GLU A 133 14.56 4.87 17.33
N ASP A 134 14.97 3.69 16.84
CA ASP A 134 15.51 3.54 15.47
C ASP A 134 14.34 3.28 14.51
N TRP A 135 14.52 3.60 13.23
CA TRP A 135 13.52 3.33 12.22
C TRP A 135 14.16 3.11 10.85
N CYS A 136 13.47 2.38 9.99
CA CYS A 136 13.85 2.23 8.59
C CYS A 136 12.61 2.08 7.69
N ILE A 137 12.81 2.28 6.40
CA ILE A 137 11.80 1.98 5.38
C ILE A 137 12.22 0.68 4.70
N PHE A 138 11.36 -0.33 4.78
CA PHE A 138 11.56 -1.58 4.08
C PHE A 138 10.87 -1.51 2.72
N HIS A 139 11.63 -1.78 1.68
CA HIS A 139 11.15 -1.86 0.30
C HIS A 139 11.23 -3.30 -0.18
N ASN A 140 10.10 -3.81 -0.64
CA ASN A 140 10.05 -5.13 -1.23
C ASN A 140 10.76 -5.15 -2.60
N ALA A 141 10.97 -6.34 -3.15
CA ALA A 141 11.75 -6.52 -4.37
C ALA A 141 11.25 -5.65 -5.54
N GLY A 142 12.19 -5.05 -6.26
CA GLY A 142 11.92 -4.13 -7.37
C GLY A 142 11.48 -2.71 -6.98
N THR A 143 11.49 -2.37 -5.68
CA THR A 143 11.21 -1.01 -5.17
C THR A 143 12.37 -0.45 -4.36
N GLY A 144 12.35 0.87 -4.05
CA GLY A 144 13.38 1.48 -3.19
C GLY A 144 14.80 1.46 -3.75
N GLY A 145 14.97 1.39 -5.08
CA GLY A 145 16.28 1.30 -5.72
C GLY A 145 16.86 -0.12 -5.81
N ALA A 146 16.18 -1.13 -5.28
CA ALA A 146 16.56 -2.53 -5.49
C ALA A 146 16.48 -2.91 -6.97
N THR A 147 17.52 -3.60 -7.44
CA THR A 147 17.54 -4.13 -8.80
C THR A 147 16.65 -5.36 -8.84
N TRP A 148 15.65 -5.32 -9.70
CA TRP A 148 14.88 -6.49 -10.04
C TRP A 148 15.74 -7.32 -11.00
N GLN A 149 16.53 -8.24 -10.42
CA GLN A 149 17.59 -8.97 -11.13
C GLN A 149 17.05 -10.24 -11.80
N ARG A 150 16.05 -10.91 -11.21
CA ARG A 150 15.61 -12.25 -11.67
C ARG A 150 14.12 -12.42 -11.92
N GLY A 151 13.35 -11.33 -11.93
CA GLY A 151 12.07 -11.33 -12.60
C GLY A 151 10.88 -11.90 -11.82
N THR A 152 10.86 -11.79 -10.50
CA THR A 152 9.68 -12.14 -9.70
C THR A 152 8.81 -10.93 -9.36
N PHE A 153 7.65 -10.80 -10.02
CA PHE A 153 6.67 -9.72 -9.72
C PHE A 153 5.81 -10.05 -8.49
N THR A 154 5.87 -11.30 -8.01
CA THR A 154 5.38 -11.68 -6.68
C THR A 154 6.02 -10.83 -5.56
N GLY A 155 7.16 -10.18 -5.83
CA GLY A 155 7.85 -9.28 -4.92
C GLY A 155 6.95 -8.23 -4.25
N LEU A 156 5.95 -7.65 -4.91
CA LEU A 156 5.19 -6.55 -4.28
C LEU A 156 4.29 -6.99 -3.11
N SER A 157 3.81 -8.23 -3.09
CA SER A 157 2.91 -8.76 -2.06
C SER A 157 3.47 -9.98 -1.33
N ASP A 158 4.69 -10.43 -1.65
CA ASP A 158 5.31 -11.55 -0.96
C ASP A 158 5.98 -11.13 0.35
N PRO A 159 5.51 -11.61 1.52
CA PRO A 159 6.13 -11.32 2.80
C PRO A 159 7.51 -11.96 3.00
N THR A 160 7.97 -12.89 2.14
CA THR A 160 9.25 -13.59 2.37
C THR A 160 10.44 -12.65 2.49
N PHE A 161 10.45 -11.54 1.76
CA PHE A 161 11.53 -10.55 1.83
C PHE A 161 11.55 -9.80 3.16
N LEU A 162 10.38 -9.45 3.69
CA LEU A 162 10.26 -8.85 5.01
C LEU A 162 10.68 -9.85 6.10
N LEU A 163 10.31 -11.13 5.94
CA LEU A 163 10.72 -12.19 6.85
C LEU A 163 12.23 -12.42 6.83
N ASP A 164 12.85 -12.42 5.65
CA ASP A 164 14.31 -12.51 5.48
C ASP A 164 15.00 -11.33 6.18
N PHE A 165 14.48 -10.12 6.03
CA PHE A 165 15.00 -8.94 6.74
C PHE A 165 14.86 -9.07 8.26
N LEU A 166 13.68 -9.45 8.77
CA LEU A 166 13.47 -9.68 10.20
C LEU A 166 14.38 -10.78 10.76
N GLN A 167 14.60 -11.86 10.00
CA GLN A 167 15.52 -12.94 10.37
C GLN A 167 16.97 -12.45 10.43
N SER A 168 17.37 -11.59 9.50
CA SER A 168 18.71 -10.99 9.45
C SER A 168 18.99 -10.02 10.60
N LEU A 169 17.94 -9.47 11.21
CA LEU A 169 18.02 -8.71 12.45
C LEU A 169 18.06 -9.63 13.68
N HIS A 170 18.08 -10.95 13.47
CA HIS A 170 18.01 -11.98 14.50
C HIS A 170 16.72 -11.93 15.32
N ALA A 171 15.64 -11.40 14.74
CA ALA A 171 14.38 -11.22 15.47
C ALA A 171 13.67 -12.54 15.79
N PHE A 172 13.94 -13.59 15.00
CA PHE A 172 13.42 -14.95 15.23
C PHE A 172 14.36 -16.00 14.62
N ASN A 173 14.24 -17.25 15.07
CA ASN A 173 15.01 -18.41 14.57
C ASN A 173 16.53 -18.16 14.44
N SER A 174 17.13 -17.45 15.40
CA SER A 174 18.54 -17.10 15.40
C SER A 174 19.25 -17.66 16.63
N LYS A 175 20.54 -18.00 16.47
CA LYS A 175 21.44 -18.33 17.59
C LYS A 175 22.06 -17.09 18.25
N GLN A 176 21.98 -15.95 17.56
CA GLN A 176 22.46 -14.67 18.05
C GLN A 176 21.28 -13.85 18.57
N PRO A 177 21.46 -13.07 19.65
CA PRO A 177 20.41 -12.20 20.16
C PRO A 177 20.12 -11.07 19.17
N CYS A 178 18.85 -10.68 19.08
CA CYS A 178 18.47 -9.47 18.37
C CYS A 178 19.06 -8.24 19.07
N GLN A 179 19.56 -7.27 18.30
CA GLN A 179 20.03 -6.00 18.87
C GLN A 179 18.89 -5.16 19.47
N TYR A 180 17.63 -5.44 19.07
CA TYR A 180 16.45 -4.76 19.54
C TYR A 180 15.66 -5.65 20.48
N SER A 181 15.14 -5.04 21.55
CA SER A 181 14.16 -5.67 22.44
C SER A 181 12.78 -5.77 21.79
N GLU A 182 12.46 -4.88 20.85
CA GLU A 182 11.17 -4.85 20.16
C GLU A 182 11.32 -4.32 18.71
N ILE A 183 10.64 -4.97 17.77
CA ILE A 183 10.51 -4.51 16.38
C ILE A 183 9.04 -4.35 16.06
N ILE A 184 8.69 -3.18 15.53
CA ILE A 184 7.32 -2.83 15.13
C ILE A 184 7.31 -2.65 13.61
N THR A 185 6.60 -3.53 12.92
CA THR A 185 6.36 -3.39 11.49
C THR A 185 5.06 -2.65 11.27
N LEU A 186 5.10 -1.50 10.61
CA LEU A 186 3.92 -0.71 10.26
C LEU A 186 3.80 -0.63 8.74
N GLY A 187 2.74 -1.20 8.20
CA GLY A 187 2.50 -1.23 6.77
C GLY A 187 1.26 -0.48 6.32
N PHE A 188 1.36 0.20 5.18
CA PHE A 188 0.25 0.90 4.53
C PHE A 188 -0.21 0.17 3.29
N SER A 189 -1.53 0.09 3.05
CA SER A 189 -2.04 -0.52 1.80
C SER A 189 -1.53 -1.96 1.62
N VAL A 190 -0.96 -2.29 0.46
CA VAL A 190 -0.21 -3.55 0.20
C VAL A 190 0.88 -3.80 1.25
N GLY A 191 1.57 -2.77 1.74
CA GLY A 191 2.55 -2.91 2.83
C GLY A 191 1.94 -3.39 4.15
N GLY A 192 0.70 -3.01 4.44
CA GLY A 192 -0.02 -3.53 5.60
C GLY A 192 -0.51 -4.96 5.39
N MET A 193 -0.80 -5.37 4.13
CA MET A 193 -1.04 -6.77 3.80
C MET A 193 0.23 -7.61 4.04
N LEU A 194 1.41 -7.12 3.63
CA LEU A 194 2.70 -7.74 3.91
C LEU A 194 2.95 -7.88 5.42
N SER A 195 2.65 -6.82 6.18
CA SER A 195 2.82 -6.79 7.63
C SER A 195 1.95 -7.85 8.31
N LEU A 196 0.68 -7.96 7.94
CA LEU A 196 -0.23 -8.96 8.48
C LEU A 196 0.10 -10.39 8.02
N ALA A 197 0.56 -10.56 6.77
CA ALA A 197 1.01 -11.85 6.28
C ALA A 197 2.29 -12.33 6.98
N ALA A 198 3.20 -11.41 7.34
CA ALA A 198 4.36 -11.71 8.18
C ALA A 198 3.91 -12.11 9.60
N ALA A 199 2.95 -11.39 10.18
CA ALA A 199 2.38 -11.72 11.49
C ALA A 199 1.77 -13.13 11.53
N ASP A 200 0.96 -13.50 10.52
CA ASP A 200 0.35 -14.84 10.40
C ASP A 200 1.41 -15.96 10.34
N LYS A 201 2.57 -15.68 9.75
CA LYS A 201 3.68 -16.64 9.65
C LYS A 201 4.51 -16.74 10.93
N LEU A 202 4.75 -15.62 11.63
CA LEU A 202 5.68 -15.55 12.76
C LEU A 202 5.02 -15.76 14.12
N LEU A 203 3.81 -15.24 14.33
CA LEU A 203 3.15 -15.30 15.63
C LEU A 203 2.42 -16.64 15.80
N LYS A 204 2.65 -17.30 16.93
CA LYS A 204 1.97 -18.57 17.25
C LYS A 204 0.48 -18.30 17.60
N PRO A 205 -0.44 -19.18 17.19
CA PRO A 205 -1.85 -19.07 17.58
C PRO A 205 -2.02 -19.22 19.11
N MET A 206 -2.94 -18.46 19.70
CA MET A 206 -3.29 -18.59 21.13
C MET A 206 -3.77 -20.01 21.50
N SER A 207 -4.44 -20.71 20.58
CA SER A 207 -4.98 -22.06 20.84
C SER A 207 -3.92 -23.13 21.10
N GLN A 208 -2.67 -22.92 20.69
CA GLN A 208 -1.57 -23.85 20.94
C GLN A 208 -0.87 -23.61 22.28
N VAL A 209 -1.19 -22.53 22.99
CA VAL A 209 -0.62 -22.22 24.31
C VAL A 209 -1.36 -22.96 25.43
N THR A 210 -2.61 -23.36 25.21
CA THR A 210 -3.48 -23.94 26.24
C THR A 210 -3.61 -25.46 26.25
N GLU A 211 -3.19 -26.20 25.20
CA GLU A 211 -3.41 -27.66 25.12
C GLU A 211 -2.19 -28.53 25.46
N HIS A 212 -1.02 -27.95 25.69
CA HIS A 212 0.12 -28.66 26.27
C HIS A 212 0.43 -28.10 27.64
N GLY A 213 -0.39 -28.49 28.61
CA GLY A 213 -0.11 -28.41 30.05
C GLY A 213 1.06 -29.29 30.51
N ASN A 214 2.12 -29.37 29.70
CA ASN A 214 3.43 -29.75 30.19
C ASN A 214 4.06 -28.46 30.71
N THR A 215 3.93 -28.24 32.01
CA THR A 215 4.86 -27.40 32.76
C THR A 215 6.27 -27.67 32.25
N PRO A 216 6.98 -26.68 31.67
CA PRO A 216 8.37 -26.89 31.29
C PRO A 216 9.13 -27.27 32.56
N ASP A 217 9.79 -28.43 32.52
CA ASP A 217 10.66 -28.87 33.59
C ASP A 217 11.60 -27.73 33.97
N HIS A 218 11.47 -27.27 35.21
CA HIS A 218 12.25 -26.19 35.81
C HIS A 218 13.74 -26.53 36.00
N ASN A 219 14.24 -27.58 35.34
CA ASN A 219 15.60 -28.07 35.50
C ASN A 219 16.36 -28.06 34.17
N GLY A 220 17.08 -26.96 33.94
CA GLY A 220 18.21 -26.93 33.02
C GLY A 220 18.30 -25.66 32.19
N ASN A 221 19.05 -24.68 32.72
CA ASN A 221 19.67 -23.53 32.04
C ASN A 221 19.83 -23.66 30.51
N ALA A 222 18.76 -23.40 29.78
CA ALA A 222 18.85 -22.80 28.46
C ALA A 222 18.31 -21.39 28.64
N ASP A 223 19.24 -20.43 28.71
CA ASP A 223 18.95 -19.00 28.57
C ASP A 223 17.86 -18.80 27.52
N TYR A 224 16.64 -18.56 27.95
CA TYR A 224 15.64 -17.90 27.13
C TYR A 224 16.14 -16.46 26.95
N GLN A 225 17.16 -16.30 26.10
CA GLN A 225 17.62 -15.02 25.61
C GLN A 225 16.37 -14.26 25.19
N SER A 226 16.18 -13.08 25.78
CA SER A 226 15.05 -12.20 25.57
C SER A 226 14.68 -12.17 24.09
N LEU A 227 13.62 -12.90 23.72
CA LEU A 227 13.16 -12.94 22.36
C LEU A 227 12.72 -11.53 21.99
N CYS A 228 13.22 -11.03 20.86
CA CYS A 228 12.77 -9.76 20.31
C CYS A 228 11.25 -9.79 20.16
N ARG A 229 10.56 -8.83 20.80
CA ARG A 229 9.11 -8.72 20.69
C ARG A 229 8.75 -8.20 19.29
N LEU A 230 7.81 -8.85 18.62
CA LEU A 230 7.41 -8.52 17.25
C LEU A 230 5.97 -8.04 17.21
N ARG A 231 5.78 -6.79 16.77
CA ARG A 231 4.44 -6.23 16.52
C ARG A 231 4.21 -5.88 15.06
N PHE A 232 2.96 -6.01 14.64
CA PHE A 232 2.54 -5.77 13.26
C PHE A 232 1.32 -4.86 13.22
N ILE A 233 1.44 -3.76 12.49
CA ILE A 233 0.39 -2.78 12.31
C ILE A 233 0.07 -2.71 10.81
N SER A 234 -1.20 -2.85 10.46
CA SER A 234 -1.71 -2.59 9.11
C SER A 234 -2.60 -1.36 9.12
N VAL A 235 -2.36 -0.45 8.18
CA VAL A 235 -3.12 0.78 8.03
C VAL A 235 -3.76 0.80 6.64
N HIS A 236 -5.09 0.86 6.61
CA HIS A 236 -5.90 0.96 5.39
C HIS A 236 -5.58 -0.09 4.31
N SER A 237 -5.25 -1.31 4.74
CA SER A 237 -5.05 -2.44 3.83
C SER A 237 -6.39 -3.04 3.43
N PRO A 238 -6.70 -3.16 2.11
CA PRO A 238 -7.84 -3.94 1.67
C PRO A 238 -7.61 -5.44 1.93
N ASP A 239 -8.69 -6.21 2.08
CA ASP A 239 -8.58 -7.69 2.11
C ASP A 239 -8.41 -8.29 0.74
N CYS A 240 -8.95 -7.63 -0.29
CA CYS A 240 -8.71 -7.95 -1.68
C CYS A 240 -8.49 -6.65 -2.48
N ILE A 241 -7.32 -6.51 -3.10
CA ILE A 241 -7.00 -5.31 -3.89
C ILE A 241 -7.86 -5.20 -5.17
N ARG A 242 -8.42 -6.31 -5.66
CA ARG A 242 -9.32 -6.31 -6.81
C ARG A 242 -10.56 -5.47 -6.54
N THR A 243 -11.17 -5.61 -5.37
CA THR A 243 -12.33 -4.80 -4.98
C THR A 243 -12.00 -3.32 -5.04
N THR A 244 -10.79 -2.92 -4.63
CA THR A 244 -10.32 -1.54 -4.79
C THR A 244 -10.30 -1.13 -6.26
N PHE A 245 -9.75 -1.97 -7.16
CA PHE A 245 -9.71 -1.67 -8.60
C PHE A 245 -11.11 -1.53 -9.21
N GLU A 246 -12.00 -2.47 -8.92
CA GLU A 246 -13.36 -2.48 -9.46
C GLU A 246 -14.18 -1.31 -8.91
N THR A 247 -14.15 -1.13 -7.59
CA THR A 247 -14.84 -0.03 -6.91
C THR A 247 -14.38 1.28 -7.50
N MET A 248 -13.08 1.55 -7.54
CA MET A 248 -12.60 2.88 -7.92
C MET A 248 -12.70 3.16 -9.44
N THR A 249 -12.70 2.13 -10.29
CA THR A 249 -12.92 2.30 -11.73
C THR A 249 -14.32 2.85 -12.03
N GLN A 250 -15.34 2.46 -11.24
CA GLN A 250 -16.71 2.96 -11.41
C GLN A 250 -16.83 4.48 -11.15
N TRP A 251 -15.88 5.08 -10.42
CA TRP A 251 -15.92 6.48 -9.98
C TRP A 251 -15.11 7.40 -10.90
N ALA A 252 -14.29 6.84 -11.79
CA ALA A 252 -13.37 7.55 -12.66
C ALA A 252 -14.03 8.50 -13.67
N LEU A 253 -15.33 8.32 -13.94
CA LEU A 253 -16.10 9.23 -14.80
C LEU A 253 -16.41 10.58 -14.12
N CYS A 254 -16.40 10.65 -12.78
CA CYS A 254 -16.89 11.83 -12.06
C CYS A 254 -15.83 12.52 -11.22
N ALA A 255 -14.87 11.80 -10.62
CA ALA A 255 -13.84 12.36 -9.77
C ALA A 255 -12.44 12.14 -10.37
N ARG A 256 -11.98 13.09 -11.21
CA ARG A 256 -10.71 13.00 -11.96
C ARG A 256 -9.41 13.09 -11.12
N ILE A 257 -9.52 12.94 -9.80
CA ILE A 257 -8.38 12.84 -8.88
C ILE A 257 -7.61 11.53 -9.12
N ASP A 258 -8.27 10.56 -9.75
CA ASP A 258 -7.65 9.39 -10.31
C ASP A 258 -6.42 9.79 -11.17
N ILE A 259 -6.49 10.78 -12.06
CA ILE A 259 -5.39 11.17 -12.96
C ILE A 259 -4.11 11.50 -12.17
N ALA A 260 -4.23 12.26 -11.08
CA ALA A 260 -3.07 12.62 -10.26
C ALA A 260 -2.44 11.39 -9.59
N LEU A 261 -3.26 10.44 -9.12
CA LEU A 261 -2.78 9.16 -8.58
C LEU A 261 -2.13 8.29 -9.67
N ALA A 262 -2.65 8.34 -10.90
CA ALA A 262 -2.09 7.62 -12.05
C ALA A 262 -0.70 8.13 -12.41
N LEU A 263 -0.58 9.45 -12.50
CA LEU A 263 0.68 10.13 -12.76
C LEU A 263 1.67 9.89 -11.62
N HIS A 264 1.20 9.88 -10.37
CA HIS A 264 2.03 9.55 -9.22
C HIS A 264 2.55 8.11 -9.27
N PHE A 265 1.68 7.13 -9.48
CA PHE A 265 2.06 5.72 -9.61
C PHE A 265 3.02 5.51 -10.80
N TRP A 266 2.73 6.13 -11.95
CA TRP A 266 3.62 6.13 -13.10
C TRP A 266 5.00 6.72 -12.77
N ALA A 267 5.06 7.87 -12.09
CA ALA A 267 6.31 8.50 -11.70
C ALA A 267 7.11 7.65 -10.69
N VAL A 268 6.43 6.95 -9.77
CA VAL A 268 7.07 5.98 -8.87
C VAL A 268 7.65 4.81 -9.67
N ASN A 269 6.88 4.20 -10.58
CA ASN A 269 7.34 3.08 -11.42
C ASN A 269 8.46 3.49 -12.39
N LEU A 270 8.45 4.74 -12.88
CA LEU A 270 9.51 5.27 -13.72
C LEU A 270 10.81 5.41 -12.91
N ARG A 271 10.74 6.00 -11.72
CA ARG A 271 11.91 6.21 -10.84
C ARG A 271 12.49 4.91 -10.31
N SER A 272 11.66 3.91 -10.02
CA SER A 272 12.13 2.57 -9.62
C SER A 272 12.69 1.75 -10.78
N GLY A 273 12.58 2.24 -12.01
CA GLY A 273 12.96 1.52 -13.22
C GLY A 273 11.98 0.40 -13.61
N LEU A 274 10.88 0.24 -12.88
CA LEU A 274 9.91 -0.83 -13.09
C LEU A 274 9.24 -0.75 -14.46
N LEU A 275 9.01 0.45 -15.00
CA LEU A 275 8.45 0.63 -16.36
C LEU A 275 9.35 0.01 -17.44
N PHE A 276 10.68 0.18 -17.32
CA PHE A 276 11.63 -0.36 -18.29
C PHE A 276 11.77 -1.88 -18.19
N ARG A 277 11.56 -2.42 -16.99
CA ARG A 277 11.61 -3.86 -16.71
C ARG A 277 10.30 -4.57 -17.03
N CYS A 278 9.19 -3.83 -17.16
CA CYS A 278 7.90 -4.35 -17.60
C CYS A 278 7.48 -3.76 -18.96
N PRO A 279 8.11 -4.18 -20.07
CA PRO A 279 7.92 -3.55 -21.38
C PRO A 279 6.51 -3.73 -21.96
N LYS A 280 5.77 -4.76 -21.53
CA LYS A 280 4.36 -4.98 -21.93
C LYS A 280 3.37 -4.24 -21.04
N GLY A 281 3.83 -3.67 -19.92
CA GLY A 281 3.03 -2.78 -19.10
C GLY A 281 2.64 -1.51 -19.87
N PRO A 282 1.48 -0.90 -19.59
CA PRO A 282 1.14 0.38 -20.17
C PRO A 282 2.21 1.42 -19.81
N TRP A 283 2.77 2.07 -20.83
CA TRP A 283 3.81 3.08 -20.66
C TRP A 283 3.28 4.40 -20.14
N PHE A 284 2.08 4.77 -20.55
CA PHE A 284 1.44 6.03 -20.17
C PHE A 284 0.24 5.77 -19.28
N PRO A 285 0.05 6.58 -18.22
CA PRO A 285 -1.07 6.44 -17.30
C PRO A 285 -2.34 7.03 -17.91
N TRP A 286 -2.86 6.38 -18.96
CA TRP A 286 -4.08 6.81 -19.60
C TRP A 286 -5.29 6.48 -18.70
N PRO A 287 -6.17 7.45 -18.41
CA PRO A 287 -7.31 7.23 -17.53
C PRO A 287 -8.28 6.18 -18.10
N PRO A 288 -9.00 5.44 -17.24
CA PRO A 288 -9.04 5.61 -15.78
C PRO A 288 -7.86 4.95 -15.04
N THR A 289 -7.38 5.62 -13.98
CA THR A 289 -6.14 5.26 -13.24
C THR A 289 -6.08 3.85 -12.70
N TRP A 290 -7.18 3.37 -12.16
CA TRP A 290 -7.21 2.05 -11.57
C TRP A 290 -7.16 0.95 -12.62
N SER A 291 -7.61 1.24 -13.85
CA SER A 291 -7.35 0.37 -15.01
C SER A 291 -5.88 0.39 -15.39
N TYR A 292 -5.22 1.56 -15.35
CA TYR A 292 -3.76 1.63 -15.56
C TYR A 292 -2.99 0.80 -14.53
N ILE A 293 -3.27 0.98 -13.23
CA ILE A 293 -2.62 0.22 -12.16
C ILE A 293 -2.87 -1.28 -12.35
N ARG A 294 -4.14 -1.69 -12.52
CA ARG A 294 -4.51 -3.09 -12.73
C ARG A 294 -3.77 -3.70 -13.93
N ARG A 295 -3.80 -3.05 -15.10
CA ARG A 295 -3.14 -3.55 -16.31
C ARG A 295 -1.64 -3.64 -16.16
N PHE A 296 -1.04 -2.69 -15.43
CA PHE A 296 0.39 -2.76 -15.12
C PHE A 296 0.71 -3.95 -14.22
N THR A 297 -0.10 -4.18 -13.18
CA THR A 297 0.02 -5.34 -12.29
C THR A 297 -0.15 -6.67 -13.05
N GLU A 298 -1.16 -6.78 -13.93
CA GLU A 298 -1.38 -7.94 -14.79
C GLU A 298 -0.20 -8.21 -15.73
N ALA A 299 0.30 -7.17 -16.42
CA ALA A 299 1.44 -7.30 -17.34
C ALA A 299 2.71 -7.78 -16.62
N ALA A 300 2.96 -7.23 -15.44
CA ALA A 300 4.13 -7.59 -14.67
C ALA A 300 4.00 -9.00 -14.06
N TRP A 301 2.78 -9.43 -13.71
CA TRP A 301 2.52 -10.81 -13.29
C TRP A 301 2.70 -11.81 -14.45
N ALA A 302 2.17 -11.49 -15.63
CA ALA A 302 2.37 -12.31 -16.83
C ALA A 302 3.86 -12.51 -17.14
N GLN A 303 4.65 -11.43 -17.01
CA GLN A 303 6.10 -11.51 -17.18
C GLN A 303 6.76 -12.40 -16.13
N ASN A 304 6.32 -12.33 -14.87
CA ASN A 304 6.77 -13.23 -13.80
C ASN A 304 6.49 -14.70 -14.13
N GLU A 305 5.29 -15.01 -14.64
CA GLU A 305 4.96 -16.39 -15.03
C GLU A 305 5.84 -16.92 -16.16
N VAL A 306 6.09 -16.11 -17.20
CA VAL A 306 6.98 -16.46 -18.31
C VAL A 306 8.39 -16.75 -17.79
N MET A 307 8.90 -15.90 -16.88
CA MET A 307 10.22 -16.07 -16.30
C MET A 307 10.31 -17.33 -15.42
N MET A 308 9.28 -17.62 -14.62
CA MET A 308 9.21 -18.88 -13.86
C MET A 308 9.19 -20.11 -14.78
N GLN A 309 8.44 -20.05 -15.89
CA GLN A 309 8.36 -21.14 -16.85
C GLN A 309 9.71 -21.35 -17.57
N ARG A 310 10.40 -20.26 -17.95
CA ARG A 310 11.76 -20.30 -18.52
C ARG A 310 12.78 -20.87 -17.53
N ALA A 311 12.73 -20.47 -16.27
CA ALA A 311 13.59 -21.01 -15.21
C ALA A 311 13.37 -22.52 -14.99
N ALA A 312 12.15 -23.00 -15.25
CA ALA A 312 11.81 -24.43 -15.25
C ALA A 312 12.17 -25.15 -16.57
N GLY A 313 12.90 -24.50 -17.47
CA GLY A 313 13.35 -25.08 -18.74
C GLY A 313 12.32 -25.08 -19.87
N LYS A 314 11.17 -24.41 -19.71
CA LYS A 314 10.17 -24.29 -20.78
C LYS A 314 10.53 -23.14 -21.73
N GLN A 315 10.37 -23.37 -23.04
CA GLN A 315 10.42 -22.30 -24.03
C GLN A 315 9.04 -21.67 -24.13
N VAL A 316 8.89 -20.47 -23.58
CA VAL A 316 7.63 -19.73 -23.54
C VAL A 316 7.93 -18.29 -23.87
N GLU A 317 7.20 -17.74 -24.82
CA GLU A 317 7.33 -16.33 -25.18
C GLU A 317 6.39 -15.45 -24.35
N LEU A 318 6.81 -14.21 -24.12
CA LEU A 318 6.02 -13.27 -23.31
C LEU A 318 4.64 -12.98 -23.92
N GLU A 319 4.51 -13.14 -25.23
CA GLU A 319 3.28 -12.88 -25.99
C GLU A 319 2.24 -13.99 -25.83
N GLU A 320 2.64 -15.14 -25.28
CA GLU A 320 1.80 -16.32 -25.12
C GLU A 320 1.13 -16.39 -23.75
N VAL A 321 1.57 -15.55 -22.79
CA VAL A 321 1.09 -15.60 -21.41
C VAL A 321 0.30 -14.35 -21.09
N ALA A 322 -1.00 -14.55 -20.85
CA ALA A 322 -1.86 -13.55 -20.23
C ALA A 322 -2.13 -13.97 -18.78
N ALA A 323 -1.86 -13.06 -17.84
CA ALA A 323 -2.23 -13.21 -16.45
C ALA A 323 -3.34 -12.20 -16.13
N PRO A 324 -4.62 -12.54 -16.32
CA PRO A 324 -5.72 -11.70 -15.84
C PRO A 324 -5.66 -11.63 -14.31
N PHE A 325 -6.03 -10.50 -13.71
CA PHE A 325 -5.91 -10.31 -12.26
C PHE A 325 -6.56 -11.45 -11.45
N GLU A 326 -7.66 -11.97 -11.95
CA GLU A 326 -8.43 -13.07 -11.38
C GLU A 326 -7.60 -14.36 -11.21
N SER A 327 -6.56 -14.59 -12.02
CA SER A 327 -5.73 -15.79 -11.90
C SER A 327 -4.74 -15.74 -10.73
N PHE A 328 -4.48 -14.55 -10.18
CA PHE A 328 -3.52 -14.35 -9.09
C PHE A 328 -4.03 -13.45 -7.97
N GLU A 329 -5.34 -13.20 -7.92
CA GLU A 329 -6.02 -12.41 -6.89
C GLU A 329 -5.63 -12.86 -5.48
N ASP A 330 -5.49 -14.18 -5.27
CA ASP A 330 -5.08 -14.79 -4.02
C ASP A 330 -3.71 -14.31 -3.51
N ALA A 331 -2.80 -13.92 -4.40
CA ALA A 331 -1.51 -13.35 -4.03
C ALA A 331 -1.63 -11.91 -3.49
N PHE A 332 -2.77 -11.26 -3.72
CA PHE A 332 -3.14 -9.96 -3.18
C PHE A 332 -4.41 -10.06 -2.32
N ALA A 333 -4.63 -11.22 -1.70
CA ALA A 333 -5.66 -11.44 -0.71
C ALA A 333 -5.05 -11.54 0.69
N MET A 334 -5.58 -10.76 1.63
CA MET A 334 -5.20 -10.85 3.03
C MET A 334 -5.94 -12.02 3.69
N ARG A 335 -5.19 -13.00 4.20
CA ARG A 335 -5.77 -14.18 4.88
C ARG A 335 -5.13 -14.33 6.25
N LEU A 336 -5.81 -13.86 7.29
CA LEU A 336 -5.46 -14.19 8.67
C LEU A 336 -6.14 -15.51 9.02
N ARG A 337 -5.36 -16.55 9.27
CA ARG A 337 -5.88 -17.93 9.41
C ARG A 337 -6.22 -18.31 10.84
N LYS A 338 -5.80 -17.51 11.80
CA LYS A 338 -5.81 -17.83 13.23
C LYS A 338 -5.93 -16.57 14.07
N LEU A 339 -6.48 -16.74 15.27
CA LEU A 339 -6.45 -15.70 16.29
C LEU A 339 -4.99 -15.40 16.68
N LEU A 340 -4.57 -14.16 16.47
CA LEU A 340 -3.24 -13.66 16.80
C LEU A 340 -3.25 -13.10 18.23
N PRO A 341 -2.09 -13.07 18.91
CA PRO A 341 -2.01 -12.56 20.28
C PRO A 341 -2.48 -11.10 20.39
N ALA A 342 -3.27 -10.82 21.41
CA ALA A 342 -3.74 -9.47 21.72
C ALA A 342 -2.55 -8.52 21.99
N GLY A 343 -2.62 -7.29 21.50
CA GLY A 343 -1.54 -6.31 21.68
C GLY A 343 -0.31 -6.50 20.80
N GLU A 344 -0.25 -7.55 19.97
CA GLU A 344 0.85 -7.78 19.01
C GLU A 344 0.47 -7.40 17.58
N VAL A 345 -0.82 -7.52 17.22
CA VAL A 345 -1.30 -7.25 15.86
C VAL A 345 -2.46 -6.29 15.87
N LEU A 346 -2.29 -5.18 15.17
CA LEU A 346 -3.26 -4.10 15.06
C LEU A 346 -3.61 -3.80 13.61
N ARG A 347 -4.90 -3.73 13.32
CA ARG A 347 -5.44 -3.28 12.04
C ARG A 347 -6.19 -1.95 12.24
N ILE A 348 -5.69 -0.89 11.63
CA ILE A 348 -6.29 0.45 11.64
C ILE A 348 -7.06 0.64 10.34
N GLN A 349 -8.38 0.81 10.42
CA GLN A 349 -9.27 0.95 9.27
C GLN A 349 -10.13 2.20 9.34
N ASN A 350 -10.27 2.87 8.20
CA ASN A 350 -11.26 3.92 8.01
C ASN A 350 -12.37 3.35 7.12
N PRO A 351 -13.57 3.13 7.65
CA PRO A 351 -14.69 2.57 6.88
C PRO A 351 -15.22 3.55 5.80
N GLU A 352 -14.79 4.81 5.82
CA GLU A 352 -15.13 5.83 4.82
C GLU A 352 -14.07 5.95 3.71
N ASP A 353 -12.97 5.21 3.82
CA ASP A 353 -11.96 5.15 2.77
C ASP A 353 -12.51 4.37 1.57
N PRO A 354 -12.67 4.98 0.37
CA PRO A 354 -13.19 4.29 -0.80
C PRO A 354 -12.26 3.18 -1.31
N VAL A 355 -11.00 3.12 -0.85
CA VAL A 355 -10.09 2.00 -1.12
C VAL A 355 -10.45 0.76 -0.30
N VAL A 356 -11.12 0.94 0.85
CA VAL A 356 -11.49 -0.11 1.79
C VAL A 356 -13.01 -0.23 1.85
N ASP A 357 -13.58 -1.11 1.04
CA ASP A 357 -14.99 -1.44 1.17
C ASP A 357 -15.21 -2.33 2.40
N ARG A 358 -15.83 -1.77 3.44
CA ARG A 358 -16.16 -2.47 4.68
C ARG A 358 -16.94 -3.77 4.44
N THR A 359 -17.78 -3.82 3.42
CA THR A 359 -18.59 -5.01 3.10
C THR A 359 -17.74 -6.17 2.56
N THR A 360 -16.54 -5.85 2.07
CA THR A 360 -15.58 -6.83 1.55
C THR A 360 -14.50 -7.22 2.54
N LEU A 361 -14.52 -6.65 3.75
CA LEU A 361 -13.62 -7.06 4.81
C LEU A 361 -14.04 -8.42 5.35
N ASP A 362 -13.10 -9.36 5.42
CA ASP A 362 -13.33 -10.70 5.95
C ASP A 362 -13.60 -10.61 7.45
N ALA A 363 -14.84 -10.92 7.83
CA ALA A 363 -15.27 -10.94 9.22
C ALA A 363 -14.40 -11.86 10.09
N LYS A 364 -13.89 -12.97 9.54
CA LYS A 364 -12.98 -13.86 10.27
C LYS A 364 -11.65 -13.19 10.50
N GLY A 365 -11.04 -12.59 9.47
CA GLY A 365 -9.80 -11.84 9.61
C GLY A 365 -9.89 -10.69 10.63
N LEU A 366 -11.04 -10.01 10.73
CA LEU A 366 -11.27 -8.97 11.73
C LEU A 366 -11.34 -9.51 13.18
N GLN A 367 -11.71 -10.78 13.37
CA GLN A 367 -11.69 -11.43 14.68
C GLN A 367 -10.28 -11.91 15.08
N CYS A 368 -9.34 -11.96 14.13
CA CYS A 368 -8.01 -12.48 14.35
C CYS A 368 -7.02 -11.49 14.97
N CYS A 369 -7.34 -10.20 15.08
CA CYS A 369 -6.42 -9.16 15.57
C CYS A 369 -7.16 -7.99 16.21
N ASP A 370 -6.43 -7.07 16.85
CA ASP A 370 -7.01 -5.80 17.32
C ASP A 370 -7.45 -4.97 16.11
N VAL A 371 -8.67 -4.45 16.12
CA VAL A 371 -9.18 -3.60 15.03
C VAL A 371 -9.58 -2.23 15.55
N TRP A 372 -8.99 -1.19 14.99
CA TRP A 372 -9.36 0.19 15.26
C TRP A 372 -10.09 0.80 14.07
N TRP A 373 -11.36 1.12 14.29
CA TRP A 373 -12.14 1.93 13.36
C TRP A 373 -11.88 3.41 13.63
N VAL A 374 -11.27 4.09 12.66
CA VAL A 374 -10.96 5.51 12.76
C VAL A 374 -11.81 6.25 11.75
N ARG A 375 -12.58 7.23 12.22
CA ARG A 375 -13.28 8.18 11.35
C ARG A 375 -12.37 9.37 11.10
N GLY A 376 -12.32 9.83 9.85
CA GLY A 376 -11.39 10.87 9.43
C GLY A 376 -10.00 10.32 9.10
N GLY A 377 -9.32 11.00 8.19
CA GLY A 377 -8.16 10.46 7.48
C GLY A 377 -8.55 9.60 6.29
N GLY A 378 -7.58 9.11 5.55
CA GLY A 378 -7.79 8.25 4.39
C GLY A 378 -6.54 7.42 4.15
N HIS A 379 -6.55 6.60 3.11
CA HIS A 379 -5.50 5.66 2.70
C HIS A 379 -4.08 6.22 2.83
N VAL A 380 -3.98 7.53 2.62
CA VAL A 380 -2.80 8.34 2.70
C VAL A 380 -3.01 9.46 3.72
N MET A 381 -2.21 9.51 4.81
CA MET A 381 -2.26 10.52 5.90
C MET A 381 -3.29 10.29 7.03
N CYS A 382 -3.38 9.09 7.58
CA CYS A 382 -4.28 8.77 8.70
C CYS A 382 -3.97 9.56 9.98
N PHE A 383 -2.70 9.85 10.24
CA PHE A 383 -2.22 10.27 11.55
C PHE A 383 -2.34 11.78 11.79
N GLY A 384 -2.06 12.63 10.81
CA GLY A 384 -2.25 14.08 10.93
C GLY A 384 -3.67 14.53 10.59
N ALA A 385 -4.44 13.69 9.89
CA ALA A 385 -5.87 13.94 9.71
C ALA A 385 -6.70 13.57 10.95
N CYS A 386 -6.18 12.70 11.83
CA CYS A 386 -6.84 12.26 13.07
C CYS A 386 -5.91 12.54 14.28
N PRO A 387 -6.01 13.72 14.93
CA PRO A 387 -5.07 14.14 15.98
C PRO A 387 -4.95 13.19 17.17
N GLU A 388 -5.98 12.39 17.45
CA GLU A 388 -5.99 11.44 18.56
C GLU A 388 -5.27 10.12 18.24
N LEU A 389 -5.17 9.77 16.95
CA LEU A 389 -4.62 8.50 16.50
C LEU A 389 -3.14 8.32 16.87
N PRO A 390 -2.25 9.33 16.71
CA PRO A 390 -0.86 9.23 17.16
C PRO A 390 -0.72 8.85 18.64
N GLY A 391 -1.39 9.59 19.54
CA GLY A 391 -1.31 9.34 20.98
C GLY A 391 -1.92 8.00 21.38
N ARG A 392 -3.00 7.58 20.70
CA ARG A 392 -3.59 6.26 20.89
C ARG A 392 -2.65 5.15 20.43
N LEU A 393 -2.02 5.29 19.26
CA LEU A 393 -1.05 4.32 18.75
C LEU A 393 0.16 4.21 19.67
N ARG A 394 0.67 5.34 20.16
CA ARG A 394 1.78 5.37 21.11
C ARG A 394 1.44 4.59 22.38
N ARG A 395 0.26 4.79 22.97
CA ARG A 395 -0.19 4.02 24.15
C ARG A 395 -0.31 2.53 23.88
N TRP A 396 -0.77 2.13 22.69
CA TRP A 396 -0.83 0.71 22.32
C TRP A 396 0.58 0.11 22.20
N VAL A 397 1.52 0.84 21.60
CA VAL A 397 2.93 0.42 21.53
C VAL A 397 3.58 0.34 22.91
N ASP A 398 3.31 1.29 23.81
CA ASP A 398 3.90 1.26 25.15
C ASP A 398 3.20 0.27 26.09
N TYR A 399 2.03 -0.26 25.70
CA TYR A 399 1.34 -1.28 26.46
C TYR A 399 2.18 -2.57 26.53
N LYS A 400 2.52 -2.94 27.76
CA LYS A 400 3.08 -4.25 28.09
C LYS A 400 1.95 -5.04 28.75
N PRO A 401 1.46 -6.14 28.13
CA PRO A 401 0.58 -7.07 28.83
C PRO A 401 1.27 -7.43 30.15
N SER A 402 0.60 -7.20 31.27
CA SER A 402 1.11 -7.70 32.55
C SER A 402 1.26 -9.22 32.42
N GLU A 403 2.44 -9.76 32.70
CA GLU A 403 2.77 -11.20 32.55
C GLU A 403 1.89 -12.14 33.40
N ASN A 404 0.88 -11.62 34.11
CA ASN A 404 0.05 -12.31 35.10
C ASN A 404 -1.48 -12.19 34.85
N ALA A 405 -1.93 -11.96 33.61
CA ALA A 405 -3.37 -11.89 33.29
C ALA A 405 -3.95 -13.23 32.83
#